data_AF-A0A529L986-F1
#
_entry.id   AF-A0A529L986-F1
#
_cell.length_a   1.000
_cell.length_b   1.000
_cell.length_c   1.000
_cell.angle_alpha   90.00
_cell.angle_beta   90.00
_cell.angle_gamma   90.00
#
_symmetry.space_group_name_H-M   'P 1'
#
loop_
_entity.id
_entity.type
_entity.pdbx_description
1 polymer ?
#
loop_
_entity_poly.entity_id
_entity_poly.type
_entity_poly.pdbx_seq_one_letter_code
_entity_poly.pdbx_strand_id
1 'polypeptide(L)' 'MGASAGGIEALGRFFDAMPADSGCAFVVVLHLDPKHESEMARVLASHTTMQVAQVVDGMRIVSDRVYVIAPDT' A
#
# COMPACT_ATOMS: atom_id res chain seq x y z
N MET A 1 7.83 -2.33 0.23
CA MET A 1 8.07 -1.48 -0.96
C MET A 1 8.24 -0.05 -0.50
N GLY A 2 9.36 0.59 -0.85
CA GLY A 2 9.68 1.96 -0.46
C GLY A 2 9.55 2.91 -1.65
N ALA A 3 8.91 4.06 -1.47
CA ALA A 3 8.73 5.06 -2.52
C ALA A 3 8.70 6.50 -1.97
N SER A 4 8.89 7.48 -2.86
CA SER A 4 8.83 8.93 -2.57
C SER A 4 7.85 9.62 -3.54
N ALA A 5 7.98 10.94 -3.76
CA ALA A 5 7.01 11.76 -4.49
C ALA A 5 6.61 11.24 -5.89
N GLY A 6 7.49 10.50 -6.58
CA GLY A 6 7.22 9.91 -7.90
C GLY A 6 6.84 8.43 -7.91
N GLY A 7 6.82 7.76 -6.75
CA GLY A 7 6.65 6.30 -6.72
C GLY A 7 5.20 5.81 -6.76
N ILE A 8 4.22 6.71 -6.66
CA ILE A 8 2.78 6.37 -6.63
C ILE A 8 2.36 5.73 -7.94
N GLU A 9 2.72 6.33 -9.07
CA GLU A 9 2.38 5.81 -10.40
C GLU A 9 3.03 4.44 -10.65
N ALA A 10 4.27 4.27 -10.20
CA ALA A 10 4.98 2.99 -10.30
C ALA A 10 4.31 1.89 -9.45
N LEU A 11 3.85 2.23 -8.24
CA LEU A 11 3.10 1.32 -7.37
C LEU A 11 1.74 0.97 -7.99
N GLY A 12 1.02 1.93 -8.57
CA GLY A 12 -0.23 1.69 -9.29
C GLY A 12 -0.04 0.68 -10.42
N ARG A 13 0.93 0.91 -11.30
CA ARG A 13 1.26 -0.02 -12.40
C ARG A 13 1.68 -1.41 -11.92
N PHE A 14 2.40 -1.48 -10.80
CA PHE A 14 2.76 -2.76 -10.18
C PHE A 14 1.51 -3.52 -9.75
N PHE A 15 0.60 -2.85 -9.03
CA PHE A 15 -0.61 -3.47 -8.50
C PHE A 15 -1.64 -3.81 -9.59
N ASP A 16 -1.72 -3.02 -10.67
CA ASP A 16 -2.54 -3.33 -11.85
C ASP A 16 -2.16 -4.67 -12.49
N ALA A 17 -0.88 -5.04 -12.42
CA ALA A 17 -0.35 -6.28 -12.96
C ALA A 17 -0.25 -7.43 -11.94
N MET A 18 -0.49 -7.16 -10.65
CA MET A 18 -0.28 -8.13 -9.57
C MET A 18 -1.56 -8.94 -9.30
N PRO A 19 -1.55 -10.29 -9.44
CA PRO A 19 -2.68 -11.12 -9.08
C PRO A 19 -3.03 -10.98 -7.60
N ALA A 20 -4.32 -10.84 -7.30
CA ALA A 20 -4.79 -10.64 -5.93
C ALA A 20 -4.59 -11.86 -5.02
N ASP A 21 -4.48 -13.05 -5.59
CA ASP A 21 -4.30 -14.35 -4.94
C ASP A 21 -2.86 -14.89 -5.05
N SER A 22 -1.90 -13.96 -5.18
CA SER A 22 -0.48 -14.28 -5.32
C SER A 22 0.16 -15.06 -4.17
N GLY A 23 -0.49 -15.12 -3.00
CA GLY A 23 0.09 -15.63 -1.76
C GLY A 23 1.05 -14.65 -1.09
N CYS A 24 1.27 -13.46 -1.66
CA CYS A 24 2.16 -12.44 -1.14
C CYS A 24 1.41 -11.40 -0.29
N ALA A 25 2.09 -10.87 0.73
CA ALA A 25 1.66 -9.69 1.44
C ALA A 25 2.58 -8.51 1.10
N PHE A 26 2.00 -7.33 0.88
CA PHE A 26 2.75 -6.13 0.50
C PHE A 26 2.68 -5.08 1.59
N VAL A 27 3.83 -4.69 2.15
CA VAL A 27 3.91 -3.52 3.04
C VAL A 27 4.50 -2.36 2.26
N VAL A 28 3.78 -1.24 2.18
CA VAL A 28 4.13 -0.04 1.41
C VAL A 28 4.49 1.09 2.38
N VAL A 29 5.73 1.55 2.24
CA VAL A 29 6.33 2.65 2.99
C VAL A 29 6.54 3.80 2.01
N LEU A 30 5.82 4.89 2.20
CA LEU A 30 5.92 6.08 1.37
C LEU A 30 6.30 7.26 2.23
N HIS A 31 7.35 7.99 1.83
CA HIS A 31 7.70 9.25 2.45
C HIS A 31 6.81 10.34 1.83
N LEU A 32 5.64 10.56 2.44
CA LEU A 32 4.63 11.53 2.02
C LEU A 32 4.57 12.72 2.96
N ASP A 33 4.10 13.84 2.44
CA ASP A 33 3.65 14.97 3.27
C ASP A 33 2.42 14.51 4.09
N PRO A 34 2.42 14.69 5.43
CA PRO A 34 1.34 14.24 6.33
C PRO A 34 -0.03 14.90 6.06
N LYS A 35 -0.15 15.78 5.06
CA LYS A 35 -1.45 16.33 4.63
C LYS A 35 -2.20 15.50 3.58
N HIS A 36 -1.59 14.44 3.02
CA HIS A 36 -2.16 13.65 1.89
C HIS A 36 -2.34 12.15 2.20
N GLU A 37 -2.45 11.81 3.48
CA GLU A 37 -2.33 10.46 4.05
C GLU A 37 -3.46 9.52 3.62
N SER A 38 -4.70 10.00 3.70
CA SER A 38 -5.93 9.27 3.40
C SER A 38 -6.05 8.87 1.93
N GLU A 39 -5.31 9.54 1.05
CA GLU A 39 -5.42 9.35 -0.40
C GLU A 39 -4.61 8.14 -0.88
N MET A 40 -3.53 7.75 -0.19
CA MET A 40 -2.66 6.68 -0.68
C MET A 40 -3.33 5.31 -0.64
N ALA A 41 -3.92 4.94 0.50
CA ALA A 41 -4.65 3.69 0.63
C ALA A 41 -5.80 3.61 -0.38
N ARG A 42 -6.46 4.75 -0.64
CA ARG A 42 -7.53 4.87 -1.63
C ARG A 42 -7.02 4.70 -3.06
N VAL A 43 -5.90 5.33 -3.40
CA VAL A 43 -5.25 5.21 -4.72
C VAL A 43 -4.82 3.77 -4.97
N LEU A 44 -4.14 3.13 -4.03
CA LEU A 44 -3.72 1.74 -4.21
C LEU A 44 -4.94 0.80 -4.32
N ALA A 45 -6.01 1.06 -3.55
CA ALA A 45 -7.24 0.28 -3.63
C ALA A 45 -7.97 0.41 -4.98
N SER A 46 -7.70 1.45 -5.79
CA SER A 46 -8.22 1.52 -7.15
C SER A 46 -7.42 0.70 -8.17
N HIS A 47 -6.22 0.24 -7.82
CA HIS A 47 -5.32 -0.52 -8.69
C HIS A 47 -5.23 -2.02 -8.34
N THR A 48 -5.92 -2.48 -7.30
CA THR A 48 -5.93 -3.90 -6.93
C THR A 48 -7.24 -4.29 -6.24
N THR A 49 -7.60 -5.57 -6.35
CA THR A 49 -8.69 -6.16 -5.56
C THR A 49 -8.22 -6.74 -4.23
N MET A 50 -6.91 -6.74 -3.95
CA MET A 50 -6.39 -7.05 -2.60
C MET A 50 -6.94 -6.07 -1.58
N GLN A 51 -7.15 -6.53 -0.35
CA GLN A 51 -7.55 -5.63 0.72
C GLN A 51 -6.39 -4.68 1.05
N VAL A 52 -6.63 -3.37 0.91
CA VAL A 52 -5.70 -2.32 1.32
C VAL A 52 -6.08 -1.84 2.72
N ALA A 53 -5.14 -1.88 3.67
CA ALA A 53 -5.35 -1.45 5.04
C ALA A 53 -4.15 -0.64 5.56
N GLN A 54 -4.38 0.21 6.55
CA GLN A 54 -3.29 0.87 7.27
C GLN A 54 -2.68 -0.11 8.29
N VAL A 55 -1.36 -0.14 8.40
CA VAL A 55 -0.66 -0.92 9.43
C VAL A 55 -1.02 -0.36 10.80
N VAL A 56 -1.32 -1.25 11.75
CA VAL A 56 -1.40 -0.95 13.18
C VAL A 56 -0.40 -1.82 13.94
N ASP A 57 0.11 -1.33 15.06
CA ASP A 57 1.04 -2.10 15.89
C ASP A 57 0.42 -3.44 16.33
N GLY A 58 1.25 -4.49 16.35
CA GLY A 58 0.81 -5.86 16.67
C GLY A 58 -0.08 -6.52 15.60
N MET A 59 -0.35 -5.88 14.46
CA MET A 59 -1.13 -6.46 13.39
C MET A 59 -0.42 -7.68 12.78
N ARG A 60 -1.16 -8.78 12.63
CA ARG A 60 -0.67 -9.93 11.87
C ARG A 60 -0.76 -9.65 10.38
N ILE A 61 0.38 -9.78 9.71
CA ILE A 61 0.44 -9.77 8.24
C ILE A 61 -0.06 -11.10 7.71
N VAL A 62 -1.07 -11.04 6.86
CA VAL A 62 -1.61 -12.16 6.08
C VAL A 62 -1.43 -11.90 4.58
N SER A 63 -1.37 -12.99 3.80
CA SER A 63 -1.25 -12.95 2.34
C SER A 63 -2.41 -12.22 1.68
N ASP A 64 -2.21 -11.84 0.41
CA ASP A 64 -3.25 -11.31 -0.48
C ASP A 64 -3.80 -9.96 -0.01
N ARG A 65 -2.91 -9.20 0.64
CA ARG A 65 -3.20 -7.90 1.25
C ARG A 65 -2.08 -6.90 1.04
N VAL A 66 -2.50 -5.64 0.98
CA VAL A 66 -1.62 -4.47 0.93
C VAL A 66 -1.78 -3.70 2.23
N TYR A 67 -0.65 -3.37 2.85
CA TYR A 67 -0.57 -2.62 4.08
C TYR A 67 0.17 -1.32 3.81
N VAL A 68 -0.43 -0.19 4.15
CA VAL A 68 0.20 1.14 4.03
C VAL A 68 0.59 1.57 5.44
N ILE A 69 1.83 2.02 5.63
CA ILE A 69 2.25 2.51 6.94
C ILE A 69 1.45 3.74 7.34
N ALA A 70 1.25 3.90 8.65
CA ALA A 70 0.79 5.15 9.19
C ALA A 70 1.86 6.25 8.97
N PRO A 71 1.44 7.50 8.76
CA PRO A 71 2.35 8.64 8.80
C PRO A 71 3.00 8.76 10.18
N ASP A 72 4.19 9.35 10.24
CA ASP A 72 4.94 9.62 11.47
C ASP A 72 5.27 8.38 12.34
N THR A 73 5.38 7.20 11.73
CA THR A 73 5.84 5.95 12.39
C THR A 73 7.21 5.52 11.89
#